data_AF-A0A2K6DBL9-F1
#
_entry.id   AF-A0A2K6DBL9-F1
#
_cell.length_a   1.000
_cell.length_b   1.000
_cell.length_c   1.000
_cell.angle_alpha   90.00
_cell.angle_beta   90.00
_cell.angle_gamma   90.00
#
_symmetry.space_group_name_H-M   'P 1'
#
loop_
_entity.id
_entity.type
_entity.pdbx_description
1 polymer ?
#
loop_
_entity_poly.entity_id
_entity_poly.type
_entity_poly.pdbx_seq_one_letter_code
_entity_poly.pdbx_strand_id
1 'polypeptide(L)'
;MAEVQVLVLDGRGHLLGRLAAIVAKQVLLGRKVVVVRCEGINISGNFYRNKLKYLRPLLLPGPQPHLLADRARHAASQDQARPGCPGLPQGV
;
A
#
# COMPACT_ATOMS: atom_id res chain seq x y z
N MET A 1 28.56 1.65 -17.47
CA MET A 1 27.73 0.54 -16.99
C MET A 1 27.00 1.04 -15.76
N ALA A 2 25.69 1.29 -15.84
CA ALA A 2 24.93 1.68 -14.66
C ALA A 2 24.79 0.46 -13.76
N GLU A 3 25.36 0.55 -12.56
CA GLU A 3 25.23 -0.52 -11.58
C GLU A 3 23.75 -0.73 -11.26
N VAL A 4 23.27 -1.96 -11.40
CA VAL A 4 21.88 -2.28 -11.06
C VAL A 4 21.80 -2.37 -9.54
N GLN A 5 21.53 -1.23 -8.89
CA GLN A 5 21.32 -1.20 -7.45
C GLN A 5 20.04 -1.95 -7.11
N VAL A 6 20.19 -3.05 -6.37
CA VAL A 6 19.07 -3.84 -5.84
C VAL A 6 18.64 -3.23 -4.51
N LEU A 7 17.37 -2.84 -4.42
CA LEU A 7 16.79 -2.30 -3.20
C LEU A 7 16.35 -3.46 -2.30
N VAL A 8 17.08 -3.67 -1.20
CA VAL A 8 16.74 -4.68 -0.18
C VAL A 8 15.93 -4.01 0.92
N LEU A 9 14.72 -4.52 1.17
CA LEU A 9 13.78 -3.99 2.16
C LEU A 9 13.52 -5.02 3.26
N ASP A 10 13.66 -4.60 4.51
CA ASP A 10 13.31 -5.40 5.67
C ASP A 10 11.81 -5.28 5.99
N GLY A 11 11.10 -6.41 5.97
CA GLY A 11 9.66 -6.47 6.23
C GLY A 11 9.27 -6.29 7.71
N ARG A 12 10.23 -6.38 8.65
CA ARG A 12 9.95 -6.32 10.10
C ARG A 12 9.37 -4.97 10.51
N GLY A 13 8.24 -4.99 11.23
CA GLY A 13 7.62 -3.78 11.78
C GLY A 13 6.88 -2.91 10.76
N HIS A 14 6.87 -3.31 9.48
CA HIS A 14 6.19 -2.60 8.41
C HIS A 14 4.74 -3.06 8.28
N LEU A 15 3.84 -2.15 7.89
CA LEU A 15 2.46 -2.50 7.58
C LEU A 15 2.35 -3.02 6.14
N LEU A 16 1.76 -4.21 5.97
CA LEU A 16 1.65 -4.91 4.67
C LEU A 16 1.20 -3.99 3.53
N GLY A 17 0.07 -3.28 3.72
CA GLY A 17 -0.48 -2.43 2.66
C GLY A 17 0.39 -1.22 2.32
N ARG A 18 1.07 -0.63 3.31
CA ARG A 18 1.93 0.55 3.10
C ARG A 18 3.23 0.15 2.40
N LEU A 19 3.84 -0.95 2.84
CA LEU A 19 5.04 -1.51 2.21
C LEU A 19 4.73 -1.87 0.75
N ALA A 20 3.62 -2.56 0.49
CA ALA A 20 3.23 -2.99 -0.84
C ALA A 20 3.07 -1.82 -1.83
N ALA A 21 2.47 -0.70 -1.41
CA ALA A 21 2.31 0.46 -2.28
C ALA A 21 3.65 1.08 -2.72
N ILE A 22 4.62 1.15 -1.80
CA ILE A 22 5.96 1.66 -2.09
C ILE A 22 6.69 0.68 -3.02
N VAL A 23 6.67 -0.61 -2.71
CA VAL A 23 7.29 -1.65 -3.54
C VAL A 23 6.74 -1.63 -4.96
N ALA A 24 5.41 -1.56 -5.12
CA ALA A 24 4.77 -1.48 -6.43
C ALA A 24 5.28 -0.29 -7.25
N LYS A 25 5.38 0.90 -6.62
CA LYS A 25 5.92 2.10 -7.28
C LYS A 25 7.38 1.89 -7.72
N GLN A 26 8.22 1.30 -6.88
CA GLN A 26 9.63 1.07 -7.21
C GLN A 26 9.79 0.08 -8.37
N VAL A 27 8.96 -0.97 -8.42
CA VAL A 27 8.96 -1.94 -9.52
C VAL A 27 8.54 -1.28 -10.84
N LEU A 28 7.51 -0.43 -10.84
CA LEU A 28 7.07 0.31 -12.04
C LEU A 28 8.12 1.31 -12.54
N LEU A 29 8.95 1.85 -11.65
CA LEU A 29 10.10 2.69 -12.00
C LEU A 29 11.30 1.88 -12.54
N GLY A 30 11.17 0.56 -12.70
CA GLY A 30 12.21 -0.31 -13.25
C GLY A 30 13.31 -0.68 -12.25
N ARG A 31 13.10 -0.46 -10.94
CA ARG A 31 14.08 -0.86 -9.90
C ARG A 31 13.85 -2.31 -9.49
N LYS A 32 14.94 -3.05 -9.27
CA LYS A 32 14.88 -4.41 -8.71
C LYS A 32 14.74 -4.31 -7.20
N VAL A 33 13.67 -4.87 -6.64
CA VAL A 33 13.35 -4.81 -5.21
C VAL A 33 13.27 -6.21 -4.63
N VAL A 34 13.88 -6.42 -3.46
CA VAL A 34 13.84 -7.68 -2.71
C VAL A 34 13.33 -7.37 -1.30
N VAL A 35 12.29 -8.08 -0.86
CA VAL A 35 11.78 -7.98 0.51
C VAL A 35 12.25 -9.19 1.31
N VAL A 36 12.88 -8.94 2.46
CA VAL A 36 13.45 -9.96 3.35
C VAL A 36 12.67 -9.93 4.67
N ARG A 37 12.60 -11.07 5.37
CA ARG A 37 11.88 -11.22 6.65
C ARG A 37 10.39 -10.91 6.56
N CYS A 38 9.71 -11.54 5.61
CA CYS A 38 8.27 -11.35 5.37
C CYS A 38 7.40 -11.81 6.57
N GLU A 39 7.91 -12.67 7.44
CA GLU A 39 7.29 -13.12 8.68
C GLU A 39 7.10 -12.00 9.71
N GLY A 40 7.92 -10.95 9.63
CA GLY A 40 7.86 -9.80 10.54
C GLY A 40 6.91 -8.69 10.07
N ILE A 41 6.16 -8.90 8.98
CA ILE A 41 5.24 -7.90 8.43
C ILE A 41 3.99 -7.82 9.29
N ASN A 42 3.68 -6.62 9.76
CA ASN A 42 2.51 -6.35 10.56
C ASN A 42 1.30 -6.07 9.66
N ILE A 43 0.14 -6.54 10.10
CA ILE A 43 -1.13 -6.16 9.47
C ILE A 43 -1.96 -5.45 10.52
N SER A 44 -2.39 -4.24 10.22
CA SER A 44 -3.24 -3.45 11.12
C SER A 44 -4.59 -4.14 11.34
N GLY A 45 -5.13 -4.00 12.55
CA GLY A 45 -6.43 -4.54 12.93
C GLY A 45 -6.35 -5.79 13.79
N ASN A 46 -7.49 -6.19 14.38
CA ASN A 46 -7.54 -7.33 15.28
C ASN A 46 -7.24 -8.65 14.54
N PHE A 47 -6.44 -9.52 15.15
CA PHE A 47 -5.99 -10.80 14.56
C PHE A 47 -7.17 -11.64 14.05
N TYR A 48 -8.28 -11.67 14.80
CA TYR A 48 -9.50 -12.41 14.42
C TYR A 48 -10.10 -11.95 13.08
N ARG A 49 -10.15 -10.63 12.84
CA ARG A 49 -10.71 -10.08 11.59
C ARG A 49 -9.79 -10.36 10.40
N ASN A 50 -8.47 -10.27 10.59
CA ASN A 50 -7.52 -10.64 9.54
C ASN A 50 -7.61 -12.12 9.20
N LYS A 51 -7.70 -13.00 10.21
CA LYS A 51 -7.88 -14.44 9.99
C LYS A 51 -9.12 -14.73 9.13
N LEU A 52 -10.25 -14.09 9.42
CA LEU A 52 -11.47 -14.21 8.62
C LEU A 52 -11.31 -13.68 7.20
N LYS A 53 -10.55 -12.59 7.00
CA LYS A 53 -10.25 -12.06 5.66
C LYS A 53 -9.38 -13.00 4.82
N TYR A 54 -8.47 -13.74 5.43
CA TYR A 54 -7.65 -14.75 4.73
C TYR A 54 -8.40 -16.06 4.47
N LEU A 55 -9.29 -16.48 5.37
CA LEU A 55 -10.05 -17.73 5.22
C LEU A 55 -11.26 -17.60 4.28
N ARG A 56 -11.92 -16.45 4.22
CA ARG A 56 -13.14 -16.29 3.42
C ARG A 56 -12.94 -16.46 1.90
N PRO A 57 -11.88 -15.92 1.27
CA PRO A 57 -11.67 -16.05 -0.17
C PRO A 57 -11.53 -17.50 -0.65
N LEU A 58 -11.19 -18.44 0.23
CA LEU A 58 -11.11 -19.87 -0.09
C LEU A 58 -12.48 -20.58 -0.12
N LEU A 59 -13.50 -20.00 0.52
CA LEU A 59 -14.78 -20.66 0.77
C LEU A 59 -15.93 -20.14 -0.09
N LEU A 60 -15.80 -18.95 -0.68
CA LEU A 60 -16.86 -18.33 -1.48
C LEU A 60 -16.28 -17.66 -2.75
N PRO A 61 -16.69 -18.09 -3.95
CA PRO A 61 -16.36 -17.42 -5.20
C PRO A 61 -17.21 -16.15 -5.32
N GLY A 62 -16.82 -15.07 -4.64
CA GLY A 62 -17.52 -13.80 -4.73
C GLY A 62 -16.79 -12.64 -4.03
N PRO A 63 -16.79 -11.42 -4.61
CA PRO A 63 -16.18 -10.26 -4.00
C PRO A 63 -16.96 -9.85 -2.74
N GLN A 64 -16.24 -9.55 -1.66
CA GLN A 64 -16.89 -9.28 -0.37
C GLN A 64 -17.65 -7.94 -0.35
N PRO A 65 -18.86 -7.88 0.25
CA PRO A 65 -19.63 -6.63 0.35
C PRO A 65 -18.95 -5.53 1.19
N HIS A 66 -18.04 -5.89 2.11
CA HIS A 66 -17.29 -4.90 2.89
C HIS A 66 -16.18 -4.21 2.08
N LEU A 67 -15.63 -4.88 1.06
CA LEU A 67 -14.63 -4.30 0.17
C LEU A 67 -15.29 -3.31 -0.81
N LEU A 68 -16.57 -3.52 -1.16
CA LEU A 68 -17.36 -2.57 -1.93
C LEU A 68 -17.56 -1.25 -1.15
N ALA A 69 -17.77 -1.34 0.17
CA ALA A 69 -17.90 -0.16 1.04
C ALA A 69 -16.57 0.58 1.24
N ASP A 70 -15.45 -0.12 1.39
CA ASP A 70 -14.12 0.52 1.48
C ASP A 70 -13.67 1.11 0.12
N ARG A 71 -14.03 0.47 -1.00
CA ARG A 71 -13.78 1.00 -2.36
C ARG A 71 -14.53 2.32 -2.60
N ALA A 72 -15.75 2.45 -2.08
CA ALA A 72 -16.51 3.70 -2.13
C ALA A 72 -15.88 4.81 -1.26
N ARG A 73 -15.31 4.47 -0.10
CA ARG A 73 -14.65 5.46 0.78
C ARG A 73 -13.32 5.97 0.24
N HIS A 74 -12.53 5.11 -0.41
CA HIS A 74 -11.25 5.51 -0.99
C HIS A 74 -11.37 6.19 -2.35
N ALA A 75 -12.36 5.81 -3.19
CA ALA A 75 -12.66 6.49 -4.44
C ALA A 75 -13.03 7.97 -4.22
N ALA A 76 -13.75 8.29 -3.13
CA ALA A 76 -14.12 9.66 -2.79
C ALA A 76 -12.96 10.56 -2.31
N SER A 77 -11.77 9.99 -2.01
CA SER A 77 -10.62 10.75 -1.48
C SER A 77 -9.57 11.12 -2.53
N GLN A 78 -9.62 10.55 -3.74
CA GLN A 78 -8.69 10.90 -4.82
C GLN A 78 -9.22 12.02 -5.74
N ASP A 79 -10.49 12.40 -5.61
CA ASP A 79 -11.13 13.45 -6.42
C ASP A 79 -11.12 14.83 -5.75
N GLN A 80 -10.34 15.02 -4.68
CA GLN A 80 -9.89 16.38 -4.34
C GLN A 80 -8.80 16.79 -5.33
N ALA A 81 -9.26 17.16 -6.51
CA ALA A 81 -8.63 18.20 -7.31
C ALA A 81 -8.12 19.29 -6.36
N ARG A 82 -6.81 19.51 -6.39
CA ARG A 82 -6.16 20.61 -5.68
C ARG A 82 -6.86 21.91 -6.09
N PRO A 83 -7.59 22.62 -5.21
CA PRO A 83 -7.86 24.03 -5.46
C PRO A 83 -6.51 24.75 -5.30
N GLY A 84 -6.23 25.68 -6.20
CA GLY A 84 -4.92 26.26 -6.45
C GLY A 84 -4.12 26.62 -5.20
N CYS A 85 -2.83 26.33 -5.25
CA CYS A 85 -1.85 27.02 -4.42
C CYS A 85 -1.48 28.33 -5.15
N PRO A 86 -1.97 29.53 -4.76
CA PRO A 86 -1.26 30.74 -5.08
C PRO A 86 -0.06 30.87 -4.12
N GLY A 87 1.13 30.79 -4.72
CA GLY A 87 2.35 31.56 -4.41
C GLY A 87 2.83 31.66 -2.96
N LEU A 88 4.08 31.21 -2.75
CA LEU A 88 4.93 31.63 -1.63
C LEU A 88 4.95 33.17 -1.48
N PRO A 89 5.03 33.71 -0.24
CA PRO A 89 5.34 35.11 -0.05
C PRO A 89 6.81 35.36 -0.43
N GLN A 90 7.04 36.08 -1.53
CA GLN A 90 8.34 36.72 -1.75
C GLN A 90 8.39 37.94 -0.84
N GLY A 91 9.10 37.81 0.29
CA GLY A 91 9.52 38.92 1.12
C GLY A 91 10.71 39.62 0.46
N VAL A 92 10.57 40.95 0.37
CA VAL A 92 11.61 41.95 0.13
C VAL A 92 12.85 41.78 1.01
#